data_AF-A0A970SXH9-F1
#
_entry.id   AF-A0A970SXH9-F1
#
_cell.length_a   1.000
_cell.length_b   1.000
_cell.length_c   1.000
_cell.angle_alpha   90.00
_cell.angle_beta   90.00
_cell.angle_gamma   90.00
#
_symmetry.space_group_name_H-M   'P 1'
#
loop_
_entity.id
_entity.type
_entity.pdbx_description
1 polymer ?
#
loop_
_entity_poly.entity_id
_entity_poly.type
_entity_poly.pdbx_seq_one_letter_code
_entity_poly.pdbx_strand_id
1 'polypeptide(L)'
;QNLLNVELLGRGFAWLDTGTFEALQQAALFVETLQNRAGFKVACPEEIAYYNQWIDREQLTDLAHKLRGNEYGQYLLDIAASDFSGPRQE
;
A
#
# COMPACT_ATOMS: atom_id res chain seq x y z
N GLN A 1 16.69 28.71 16.09
CA GLN A 1 17.01 27.47 16.85
C GLN A 1 15.69 26.95 17.43
N ASN A 2 15.51 25.63 17.63
CA ASN A 2 14.23 24.89 17.83
C ASN A 2 13.44 24.54 16.53
N LEU A 3 14.05 23.70 15.68
CA LEU A 3 13.42 23.16 14.46
C LEU A 3 12.99 21.69 14.59
N LEU A 4 13.02 21.13 15.80
CA LEU A 4 12.64 19.73 16.05
C LEU A 4 11.17 19.64 16.45
N ASN A 5 10.39 18.90 15.66
CA ASN A 5 9.01 18.53 15.97
C ASN A 5 8.93 17.01 16.16
N VAL A 6 8.03 16.55 17.04
CA VAL A 6 7.79 15.14 17.33
C VAL A 6 6.29 14.88 17.23
N GLU A 7 5.93 13.82 16.51
CA GLU A 7 4.57 13.27 16.47
C GLU A 7 4.50 11.96 17.24
N LEU A 8 3.51 11.81 18.11
CA LEU A 8 3.33 10.61 18.94
C LEU A 8 2.41 9.61 18.23
N LEU A 9 2.94 8.41 17.97
CA LEU A 9 2.16 7.28 17.49
C LEU A 9 1.47 6.60 18.69
N GLY A 10 0.24 7.00 18.97
CA GLY A 10 -0.58 6.47 20.05
C GLY A 10 -1.08 5.04 19.80
N ARG A 11 -1.92 4.53 20.71
CA ARG A 11 -2.56 3.22 20.54
C ARG A 11 -3.38 3.16 19.25
N GLY A 12 -3.29 2.03 18.54
CA GLY A 12 -3.92 1.82 17.23
C GLY A 12 -2.94 1.90 16.06
N PHE A 13 -1.76 2.49 16.26
CA PHE A 13 -0.66 2.41 15.30
C PHE A 13 0.14 1.12 15.47
N ALA A 14 0.63 0.58 14.36
CA ALA A 14 1.59 -0.51 14.34
C ALA A 14 2.94 0.00 13.82
N TRP A 15 3.97 -0.09 14.65
CA TRP A 15 5.35 0.12 14.25
C TRP A 15 6.08 -1.22 14.39
N LEU A 16 6.36 -1.85 13.25
CA LEU A 16 6.88 -3.22 13.18
C LEU A 16 8.41 -3.20 13.17
N ASP A 17 9.02 -4.08 13.96
CA ASP A 17 10.47 -4.29 13.98
C ASP A 17 10.85 -5.44 13.03
N THR A 18 11.95 -5.27 12.30
CA THR A 18 12.54 -6.28 11.41
C THR A 18 13.99 -6.58 11.76
N GLY A 19 14.44 -6.22 12.98
CA GLY A 19 15.82 -6.35 13.43
C GLY A 19 16.23 -7.78 13.83
N THR A 20 15.29 -8.70 14.03
CA THR A 20 15.55 -10.12 14.30
C THR A 20 14.72 -11.01 13.38
N PHE A 21 15.13 -12.28 13.22
CA PHE A 21 14.36 -13.25 12.42
C PHE A 21 12.93 -13.43 12.95
N GLU A 22 12.76 -13.47 14.27
CA GLU A 22 11.45 -13.61 14.91
C GLU A 22 10.60 -12.36 14.72
N ALA A 23 11.18 -11.16 14.91
CA ALA A 23 10.46 -9.89 14.71
C ALA A 23 10.03 -9.72 13.24
N LEU A 24 10.91 -10.06 12.29
CA LEU A 24 10.59 -10.03 10.86
C LEU A 24 9.43 -10.98 10.52
N GLN A 25 9.43 -12.19 11.08
CA GLN A 25 8.33 -13.15 10.88
C GLN A 25 7.01 -12.60 11.43
N GLN A 26 7.02 -11.98 12.61
CA GLN A 26 5.83 -11.35 13.19
C GLN A 26 5.34 -10.18 12.34
N ALA A 27 6.24 -9.35 11.81
CA ALA A 27 5.90 -8.25 10.91
C ALA A 27 5.24 -8.76 9.62
N ALA A 28 5.78 -9.84 9.03
CA ALA A 28 5.21 -10.46 7.83
C ALA A 28 3.79 -10.98 8.09
N LEU A 29 3.57 -11.71 9.19
CA LEU A 29 2.26 -12.22 9.59
C LEU A 29 1.26 -11.08 9.86
N PHE A 30 1.71 -9.98 10.45
CA PHE A 30 0.87 -8.80 10.67
C PHE A 30 0.38 -8.22 9.34
N VAL A 31 1.28 -8.00 8.38
CA VAL A 31 0.94 -7.46 7.05
C VAL A 31 0.02 -8.42 6.30
N GLU A 32 0.32 -9.72 6.31
CA GLU A 32 -0.51 -10.75 5.67
C GLU A 32 -1.94 -10.73 6.21
N THR A 33 -2.10 -10.72 7.54
CA THR A 33 -3.42 -10.68 8.19
C THR A 33 -4.21 -9.43 7.79
N LEU A 34 -3.53 -8.28 7.69
CA LEU A 34 -4.15 -7.02 7.33
C LEU A 34 -4.65 -7.05 5.88
N GLN A 35 -3.80 -7.48 4.94
CA GLN A 35 -4.15 -7.55 3.52
C GLN A 35 -5.30 -8.53 3.25
N ASN A 36 -5.28 -9.71 3.90
CA ASN A 36 -6.31 -10.73 3.74
C ASN A 36 -7.69 -10.28 4.22
N ARG A 37 -7.75 -9.35 5.19
CA ARG A 37 -9.00 -8.85 5.75
C ARG A 37 -9.52 -7.59 5.06
N ALA A 38 -8.62 -6.72 4.62
CA ALA A 38 -8.99 -5.39 4.16
C ALA A 38 -9.20 -5.30 2.64
N GLY A 39 -8.68 -6.26 1.87
CA GLY A 39 -8.82 -6.31 0.41
C GLY A 39 -7.91 -5.35 -0.34
N PHE A 40 -7.01 -4.64 0.35
CA PHE A 40 -5.98 -3.79 -0.24
C PHE A 40 -4.58 -4.25 0.19
N LYS A 41 -3.59 -3.91 -0.63
CA LYS A 41 -2.17 -4.22 -0.35
C LYS A 41 -1.53 -3.11 0.47
N VAL A 42 -0.69 -3.48 1.43
CA VAL A 42 0.06 -2.52 2.23
C VAL A 42 1.28 -2.07 1.42
N ALA A 43 1.48 -0.76 1.30
CA ALA A 43 2.63 -0.15 0.62
C ALA A 43 2.80 -0.57 -0.86
N CYS A 44 1.69 -0.70 -1.61
CA CYS A 44 1.71 -0.86 -3.07
C CYS A 44 2.07 0.47 -3.76
N PRO A 45 3.27 0.63 -4.36
CA PRO A 45 3.69 1.91 -4.92
C PRO A 45 2.88 2.32 -6.16
N GLU A 46 2.44 1.38 -6.99
CA GLU A 46 1.64 1.67 -8.18
C GLU A 46 0.25 2.21 -7.80
N GLU A 47 -0.38 1.63 -6.77
CA GLU A 47 -1.64 2.11 -6.21
C GLU A 47 -1.48 3.53 -5.64
N ILE A 48 -0.44 3.75 -4.84
CA ILE A 48 -0.13 5.08 -4.27
C ILE A 48 0.10 6.10 -5.39
N ALA A 49 0.86 5.75 -6.42
CA ALA A 49 1.13 6.63 -7.55
C ALA A 49 -0.14 6.96 -8.34
N TYR A 50 -1.01 5.98 -8.58
CA TYR A 50 -2.28 6.18 -9.27
C TYR A 50 -3.22 7.08 -8.47
N TYR A 51 -3.39 6.84 -7.17
CA TYR A 51 -4.25 7.69 -6.32
C TYR A 51 -3.72 9.11 -6.12
N ASN A 52 -2.41 9.31 -6.14
CA ASN A 52 -1.79 10.63 -6.15
C ASN A 52 -1.70 11.26 -7.56
N GLN A 53 -2.26 10.62 -8.59
CA GLN A 53 -2.26 11.10 -9.99
C GLN A 53 -0.86 11.31 -10.58
N TRP A 54 0.14 10.58 -10.09
CA TRP A 54 1.49 10.57 -10.66
C TRP A 54 1.58 9.70 -11.92
N ILE A 55 0.68 8.72 -12.02
CA ILE A 55 0.46 7.91 -13.22
C ILE A 55 -1.02 7.88 -13.55
N ASP A 56 -1.35 7.73 -14.83
CA ASP A 56 -2.72 7.55 -15.29
C ASP A 56 -3.16 6.07 -15.30
N ARG A 57 -4.41 5.83 -15.67
CA ARG A 57 -5.01 4.50 -15.72
C ARG A 57 -4.35 3.61 -16.77
N GLU A 58 -3.91 4.16 -17.89
CA GLU A 58 -3.27 3.41 -18.97
C GLU A 58 -1.90 2.91 -18.49
N GLN A 59 -1.12 3.78 -17.87
CA GLN A 59 0.17 3.44 -17.25
C GLN A 59 0.02 2.39 -16.14
N LEU A 60 -1.00 2.49 -15.28
CA LEU A 60 -1.29 1.46 -14.27
C LEU A 60 -1.64 0.11 -14.91
N THR A 61 -2.47 0.12 -15.95
CA THR A 61 -2.90 -1.08 -16.68
C THR A 61 -1.70 -1.77 -17.35
N ASP A 62 -0.78 -1.01 -17.93
CA ASP A 62 0.44 -1.53 -18.54
C ASP A 62 1.36 -2.21 -17.51
N LEU A 63 1.51 -1.61 -16.32
CA LEU A 63 2.25 -2.20 -15.22
C LEU A 63 1.58 -3.51 -14.74
N ALA A 64 0.26 -3.48 -14.58
CA ALA A 64 -0.53 -4.63 -14.19
C ALA A 64 -0.39 -5.80 -15.18
N HIS A 65 -0.39 -5.51 -16.49
CA HIS A 65 -0.22 -6.54 -17.52
C HIS A 65 1.15 -7.22 -17.50
N LYS A 66 2.23 -6.50 -17.13
CA LYS A 66 3.55 -7.10 -16.94
C LYS A 66 3.59 -8.09 -15.78
N LEU A 67 2.70 -7.91 -14.80
CA LEU A 67 2.61 -8.72 -13.57
C LEU A 67 1.40 -9.67 -13.55
N ARG A 68 0.61 -9.76 -14.63
CA ARG A 68 -0.65 -10.52 -14.72
C ARG A 68 -0.57 -12.00 -14.34
N GLY A 69 0.64 -12.57 -14.27
CA GLY A 69 0.86 -13.96 -13.90
C GLY A 69 0.70 -14.26 -12.41
N ASN A 70 0.47 -13.24 -11.56
CA ASN A 70 0.27 -13.42 -10.13
C ASN A 70 -0.85 -12.53 -9.59
N GLU A 71 -1.19 -12.74 -8.31
CA GLU A 71 -2.23 -11.99 -7.60
C GLU A 71 -1.95 -10.49 -7.52
N TYR A 72 -0.69 -10.05 -7.63
CA TYR A 72 -0.33 -8.65 -7.63
C TYR A 72 -0.75 -7.96 -8.93
N GLY A 73 -0.51 -8.58 -10.08
CA GLY A 73 -0.99 -8.06 -11.36
C GLY A 73 -2.52 -7.99 -11.42
N GLN A 74 -3.22 -9.01 -10.90
CA GLN A 74 -4.68 -8.99 -10.82
C GLN A 74 -5.19 -7.85 -9.94
N TYR A 75 -4.57 -7.65 -8.77
CA TYR A 75 -4.90 -6.53 -7.87
C TYR A 75 -4.79 -5.16 -8.56
N LEU A 76 -3.72 -4.93 -9.33
CA LEU A 76 -3.55 -3.67 -10.06
C LEU A 76 -4.60 -3.49 -11.17
N LEU A 77 -5.01 -4.58 -11.86
CA LEU A 77 -6.10 -4.54 -12.83
C LEU A 77 -7.44 -4.18 -12.17
N ASP A 78 -7.70 -4.74 -10.99
CA ASP A 78 -8.92 -4.46 -10.23
C ASP A 78 -8.99 -2.98 -9.82
N ILE A 79 -7.85 -2.40 -9.39
CA ILE A 79 -7.74 -0.95 -9.12
C ILE A 79 -8.01 -0.14 -10.40
N ALA A 80 -7.37 -0.50 -11.51
CA ALA A 80 -7.53 0.21 -12.78
C ALA A 80 -8.96 0.14 -13.34
N ALA A 81 -9.70 -0.94 -13.03
CA ALA A 81 -11.10 -1.11 -13.39
C ALA A 81 -12.06 -0.34 -12.47
N SER A 82 -11.67 -0.07 -11.22
CA SER A 82 -12.52 0.64 -10.26
C SER A 82 -12.76 2.11 -10.65
N ASP A 83 -13.95 2.63 -10.30
CA ASP A 83 -14.29 4.04 -10.46
C ASP A 83 -13.62 4.88 -9.36
N PHE A 84 -12.31 5.10 -9.52
CA PHE A 84 -11.58 6.03 -8.66
C PHE A 84 -12.05 7.47 -8.91
N SER A 85 -12.75 8.03 -7.92
CA SER A 85 -13.26 9.40 -7.92
C SER A 85 -12.28 10.36 -7.26
N GLY A 86 -10.99 10.26 -7.59
CA GLY A 86 -9.95 11.13 -7.05
C GLY A 86 -9.79 11.06 -5.53
N PRO A 87 -8.79 11.75 -4.95
CA PRO A 87 -8.74 11.92 -3.51
C PRO A 87 -9.98 12.70 -3.04
N ARG A 88 -10.64 12.24 -1.95
CA ARG A 88 -11.56 13.11 -1.19
C ARG A 88 -10.76 14.31 -0.75
N GLN A 89 -11.03 15.46 -1.36
CA GLN A 89 -10.54 16.74 -0.85
C GLN A 89 -11.25 16.98 0.48
N GLU A 90 -10.49 16.90 1.58
CA GLU A 90 -10.85 17.56 2.84
C GLU A 90 -10.32 18.99 2.84
#